data_AF-R7VKU8-F1
#
_entry.id   AF-R7VKU8-F1
#
_cell.length_a   1.000
_cell.length_b   1.000
_cell.length_c   1.000
_cell.angle_alpha   90.00
_cell.angle_beta   90.00
_cell.angle_gamma   90.00
#
_symmetry.space_group_name_H-M   'P 1'
#
loop_
_entity.id
_entity.type
_entity.pdbx_description
1 polymer ?
#
loop_
_entity_poly.entity_id
_entity_poly.type
_entity_poly.pdbx_seq_one_letter_code
_entity_poly.pdbx_strand_id
1 'polypeptide(L)' 'QFGFQPGRNTTQALVSVVDRISRAFEQSEVTIGVMLDFPNTFDTVQHKILLSRL' A
#
# COMPACT_ATOMS: atom_id res chain seq x y z
N GLN A 1 -1.07 4.93 -2.67
CA GLN A 1 0.24 5.36 -2.17
C GLN A 1 0.04 6.41 -1.08
N PHE A 2 0.63 6.20 0.10
CA PHE A 2 0.55 7.16 1.23
C PHE A 2 1.94 7.61 1.71
N GLY A 3 3.00 6.84 1.43
CA GLY A 3 4.38 7.23 1.69
C GLY A 3 4.94 8.16 0.61
N PHE A 4 5.91 8.98 1.00
CA PHE A 4 6.70 9.86 0.11
C PHE A 4 5.86 10.83 -0.76
N GLN A 5 4.65 11.18 -0.32
CA GLN A 5 3.75 12.08 -1.05
C GLN A 5 3.29 13.25 -0.15
N PRO A 6 3.49 14.51 -0.57
CA PRO A 6 2.99 15.67 0.17
C PRO A 6 1.47 15.62 0.38
N GLY A 7 1.02 16.02 1.57
CA GLY A 7 -0.39 16.03 1.92
C GLY A 7 -1.00 14.64 2.21
N ARG A 8 -0.19 13.58 2.23
CA ARG A 8 -0.60 12.23 2.66
C ARG A 8 0.16 11.76 3.89
N ASN A 9 -0.49 10.97 4.74
CA ASN A 9 0.11 10.46 5.98
C ASN A 9 -0.29 9.02 6.30
N THR A 10 0.35 8.44 7.31
CA THR A 10 0.13 7.06 7.76
C THR A 10 -1.25 6.83 8.37
N THR A 11 -1.84 7.85 9.00
CA THR A 11 -3.21 7.78 9.52
C THR A 11 -4.22 7.54 8.40
N GLN A 12 -4.10 8.25 7.27
CA GLN A 12 -4.96 8.04 6.11
C GLN A 12 -4.81 6.64 5.51
N ALA A 13 -3.60 6.06 5.55
CA ALA A 13 -3.39 4.68 5.12
C ALA A 13 -4.17 3.69 6.01
N LEU A 14 -4.11 3.88 7.33
CA LEU A 14 -4.83 3.03 8.28
C LEU A 14 -6.36 3.19 8.12
N VAL A 15 -6.85 4.42 8.04
CA VAL A 15 -8.28 4.71 7.81
C VAL A 15 -8.75 4.01 6.54
N SER A 16 -7.98 4.06 5.45
CA SER A 16 -8.35 3.39 4.20
C SER A 16 -8.46 1.87 4.32
N VAL A 17 -7.64 1.24 5.17
CA VAL A 17 -7.71 -0.21 5.41
C VAL A 17 -8.93 -0.55 6.26
N VAL A 18 -9.14 0.17 7.36
CA VAL A 18 -10.29 -0.04 8.25
C VAL A 18 -11.60 0.15 7.50
N ASP A 19 -11.71 1.23 6.74
CA ASP A 19 -12.88 1.58 5.95
C ASP A 19 -13.21 0.51 4.88
N ARG A 20 -12.18 -0.13 4.28
CA ARG A 20 -12.37 -1.26 3.37
C ARG A 20 -12.85 -2.52 4.08
N ILE A 21 -12.27 -2.84 5.25
CA ILE A 21 -12.69 -3.99 6.05
C ILE A 21 -14.13 -3.81 6.55
N SER A 22 -14.49 -2.61 7.03
CA SER A 22 -15.83 -2.29 7.51
C SER A 22 -16.89 -2.47 6.41
N ARG A 23 -16.64 -1.96 5.20
CA ARG A 23 -17.57 -2.14 4.08
C ARG A 23 -17.74 -3.60 3.66
N ALA A 24 -16.65 -4.35 3.58
CA ALA A 24 -16.72 -5.77 3.24
C ALA A 24 -17.48 -6.56 4.32
N PHE A 25 -17.28 -6.21 5.60
CA PHE A 25 -18.04 -6.77 6.70
C PHE A 25 -19.55 -6.47 6.58
N GLU A 26 -19.93 -5.22 6.31
CA GLU A 26 -21.33 -4.82 6.07
C GLU A 26 -21.97 -5.57 4.90
N GLN A 27 -21.18 -5.92 3.89
CA GLN A 27 -21.61 -6.64 2.69
C GLN A 27 -21.55 -8.18 2.83
N SER A 28 -21.21 -8.69 4.02
CA SER A 28 -20.99 -10.12 4.27
C SER A 28 -19.94 -10.76 3.33
N GLU A 29 -18.96 -9.97 2.90
CA GLU A 29 -17.85 -10.42 2.06
C GLU A 29 -16.69 -10.95 2.91
N VAL A 30 -16.02 -11.98 2.41
CA VAL A 30 -14.78 -12.49 3.01
C VAL A 30 -13.64 -11.53 2.69
N THR A 31 -12.96 -11.04 3.73
CA THR A 31 -11.80 -10.17 3.60
C THR A 31 -10.52 -10.91 3.99
N ILE A 32 -9.47 -10.79 3.16
CA ILE A 32 -8.14 -11.34 3.43
C ILE A 32 -7.12 -10.21 3.37
N GLY A 33 -6.37 -10.02 4.46
CA GLY A 33 -5.23 -9.12 4.50
C GLY A 33 -3.94 -9.86 4.13
N VAL A 34 -3.21 -9.37 3.13
CA VAL A 34 -1.87 -9.87 2.78
C VAL A 34 -0.86 -8.76 3.07
N MET A 35 0.02 -9.00 4.03
CA MET A 35 1.11 -8.09 4.37
C MET A 35 2.35 -8.47 3.57
N LEU A 36 2.90 -7.51 2.83
CA LEU A 36 4.09 -7.67 2.00
C LEU A 36 5.13 -6.66 2.44
N ASP A 37 6.38 -7.10 2.50
CA ASP A 37 7.54 -6.25 2.71
C ASP A 37 8.67 -6.70 1.78
N PHE A 38 9.53 -5.77 1.42
CA PHE A 38 10.62 -6.00 0.48
C PHE A 38 11.96 -5.75 1.18
N PRO A 39 12.88 -6.73 1.17
CA PRO A 39 14.20 -6.54 1.77
C PRO A 39 15.05 -5.59 0.91
N ASN A 40 15.70 -4.62 1.56
CA ASN A 40 16.67 -3.71 0.92
C ASN A 40 16.16 -3.11 -0.40
N THR A 41 14.94 -2.57 -0.40
CA THR A 41 14.24 -2.09 -1.61
C THR A 41 15.05 -1.15 -2.45
N PHE A 42 15.74 -0.18 -1.83
CA PHE A 42 16.49 0.84 -2.55
C PHE A 42 17.78 0.29 -3.18
N ASP A 43 18.39 -0.73 -2.57
CA ASP A 43 19.60 -1.38 -3.09
C ASP A 43 19.29 -2.38 -4.21
N THR A 44 18.06 -2.92 -4.23
CA THR A 44 17.65 -3.99 -5.14
C THR A 44 16.81 -3.51 -6.34
N VAL A 45 16.62 -2.19 -6.50
CA VAL A 45 15.89 -1.64 -7.64
C VAL A 45 16.65 -1.92 -8.94
N GLN A 46 15.99 -2.58 -9.90
CA GLN A 46 16.55 -2.79 -11.23
C GLN A 46 16.57 -1.47 -12.03
N HIS A 47 17.76 -0.89 -12.22
CA HIS A 47 17.92 0.41 -12.88
C HIS A 47 17.34 0.48 -14.30
N LYS A 48 17.43 -0.58 -15.10
CA LYS A 48 16.83 -0.62 -16.45
C LYS A 48 15.32 -0.43 -16.40
N ILE A 49 14.66 -1.10 -15.45
CA ILE A 49 13.21 -0.97 -15.25
C ILE A 49 12.89 0.43 -14.73
N LEU A 50 13.64 0.92 -13.75
CA LEU A 50 13.46 2.26 -13.18
C LEU A 50 13.53 3.35 -14.25
N LEU A 51 14.60 3.37 -15.06
CA LEU A 51 14.79 4.36 -16.12
C LEU A 51 13.71 4.30 -17.22
N SER A 52 13.08 3.14 -17.43
CA SER A 52 11.94 3.01 -18.37
C SER A 52 10.59 3.48 -17.80
N ARG A 53 10.54 3.81 -16.51
CA ARG A 53 9.34 4.22 -15.77
C ARG A 53 9.41 5.67 -15.26
N LEU A 54 10.57 6.31 -15.39
CA LEU A 54 10.72 7.76 -15.29
C LEU A 54 10.09 8.44 -16.51
#